data_AF-A0A7C3BVV0-F1
#
_entry.id   AF-A0A7C3BVV0-F1
#
_cell.length_a   1.000
_cell.length_b   1.000
_cell.length_c   1.000
_cell.angle_alpha   90.00
_cell.angle_beta   90.00
_cell.angle_gamma   90.00
#
_symmetry.space_group_name_H-M   'P 1'
#
loop_
_entity.id
_entity.type
_entity.pdbx_description
1 polymer ?
#
loop_
_entity_poly.entity_id
_entity_poly.type
_entity_poly.pdbx_seq_one_letter_code
_entity_poly.pdbx_strand_id
1 'polypeptide(L)' 'MAEEKVNKLEEEIADLKARWPAHSVKPSMLQKLEELEEKLEQARRKEAESA' A
#
# COMPACT_ATOMS: atom_id res chain seq x y z
N MET A 1 -1.41 -8.39 -15.39
CA MET A 1 -1.75 -9.06 -14.11
C MET A 1 -1.04 -8.42 -12.92
N ALA A 2 0.23 -8.06 -13.03
CA ALA A 2 0.93 -7.39 -11.94
C ALA A 2 0.46 -5.93 -11.73
N GLU A 3 0.10 -5.24 -12.81
CA GLU A 3 -0.47 -3.88 -12.76
C GLU A 3 -1.82 -3.81 -12.00
N GLU A 4 -2.61 -4.88 -12.05
CA GLU A 4 -3.85 -4.98 -11.26
C GLU A 4 -3.56 -5.13 -9.75
N LYS A 5 -2.47 -5.84 -9.40
CA LYS A 5 -2.02 -5.95 -8.00
C LYS A 5 -1.51 -4.62 -7.48
N VAL A 6 -0.74 -3.89 -8.29
CA VAL A 6 -0.25 -2.55 -7.93
C VAL A 6 -1.44 -1.60 -7.71
N ASN A 7 -2.40 -1.54 -8.64
CA ASN A 7 -3.59 -0.71 -8.48
C ASN A 7 -4.40 -1.06 -7.21
N LYS A 8 -4.61 -2.35 -6.91
CA LYS A 8 -5.30 -2.77 -5.68
C LYS A 8 -4.57 -2.31 -4.42
N LEU A 9 -3.24 -2.45 -4.37
CA LEU A 9 -2.44 -2.02 -3.23
C LEU A 9 -2.48 -0.50 -3.05
N GLU A 10 -2.43 0.28 -4.14
CA GLU A 10 -2.59 1.74 -4.09
C GLU A 10 -3.97 2.16 -3.58
N GLU A 11 -5.03 1.47 -4.00
CA GLU A 11 -6.40 1.71 -3.52
C GLU A 11 -6.55 1.39 -2.03
N GLU A 12 -6.02 0.26 -1.56
CA GLU A 12 -6.03 -0.11 -0.14
C GLU A 12 -5.26 0.90 0.73
N ILE A 13 -4.13 1.41 0.24
CA ILE A 13 -3.35 2.45 0.93
C ILE A 13 -4.14 3.76 1.01
N ALA A 14 -4.81 4.14 -0.09
CA ALA A 14 -5.61 5.35 -0.14
C ALA A 14 -6.82 5.28 0.80
N ASP A 15 -7.55 4.16 0.83
CA ASP A 15 -8.66 3.93 1.78
C ASP A 15 -8.14 3.98 3.22
N LEU A 16 -7.04 3.29 3.50
CA LEU A 16 -6.45 3.26 4.84
C LEU A 16 -6.09 4.66 5.31
N LYS A 17 -5.40 5.46 4.47
CA LYS A 17 -5.03 6.86 4.76
C LYS A 17 -6.27 7.76 4.89
N ALA A 18 -7.30 7.57 4.08
CA ALA A 18 -8.54 8.35 4.16
C ALA A 18 -9.29 8.12 5.49
N ARG A 19 -9.17 6.92 6.06
CA ARG A 19 -9.77 6.55 7.34
C ARG A 19 -8.91 6.90 8.55
N TRP A 20 -7.77 7.56 8.36
CA TRP A 20 -6.88 7.90 9.47
C TRP A 20 -7.51 8.95 10.39
N PRO A 21 -7.38 8.77 11.73
CA PRO A 21 -7.82 9.78 12.68
C PRO A 21 -6.93 11.03 12.57
N ALA A 22 -7.53 12.20 12.45
CA ALA A 22 -6.82 13.48 12.27
C ALA A 22 -5.83 13.83 13.39
N HIS A 23 -5.97 13.21 14.57
CA HIS A 23 -5.22 13.57 15.76
C HIS A 23 -4.35 12.43 16.32
N SER A 24 -4.59 11.19 15.91
CA SER A 24 -3.87 10.03 16.47
C SER A 24 -4.02 8.81 15.58
N VAL A 25 -3.05 8.59 14.69
CA VAL A 25 -2.97 7.34 13.92
C VAL A 25 -2.61 6.20 14.87
N LYS A 26 -3.35 5.10 14.81
CA LYS A 26 -3.07 3.93 15.65
C LYS A 26 -1.80 3.23 15.15
N PRO A 27 -0.95 2.70 16.03
CA PRO A 27 0.24 1.92 15.64
C PRO A 27 -0.10 0.78 14.68
N SER A 28 -1.22 0.10 14.89
CA SER A 28 -1.69 -0.96 13.99
C SER A 28 -2.07 -0.47 12.60
N MET A 29 -2.53 0.78 12.45
CA MET A 29 -2.80 1.39 11.14
C MET A 29 -1.52 1.79 10.43
N LEU A 30 -0.52 2.30 11.18
CA LEU A 30 0.81 2.61 10.63
C LEU A 30 1.51 1.33 10.16
N GLN A 31 1.53 0.30 11.00
CA GLN A 31 2.12 -0.99 10.68
C GLN A 31 1.43 -1.63 9.46
N LYS A 32 0.10 -1.48 9.34
CA LYS A 32 -0.64 -1.92 8.16
C LYS A 32 -0.28 -1.12 6.92
N LEU A 33 -0.09 0.19 7.05
CA LEU A 33 0.35 1.03 5.95
C LEU A 33 1.75 0.62 5.48
N GLU A 34 2.71 0.48 6.38
CA GLU A 34 4.07 0.05 6.06
C GLU A 34 4.08 -1.29 5.33
N GLU A 35 3.27 -2.26 5.76
CA GLU A 35 3.11 -3.55 5.08
C GLU A 35 2.56 -3.39 3.66
N LEU A 36 1.57 -2.52 3.45
CA LEU A 36 0.99 -2.27 2.13
C LEU A 36 1.97 -1.52 1.22
N GLU A 37 2.69 -0.53 1.74
CA GLU A 37 3.70 0.23 0.99
C GLU A 37 4.89 -0.65 0.60
N GLU A 38 5.36 -1.55 1.48
CA GLU A 38 6.38 -2.53 1.15
C GLU A 38 5.91 -3.51 0.05
N LYS A 39 4.68 -4.04 0.17
CA LYS A 39 4.10 -4.91 -0.86
C LYS A 39 3.96 -4.20 -2.20
N LEU A 40 3.58 -2.93 -2.20
CA LEU A 40 3.46 -2.10 -3.39
C LEU A 40 4.83 -1.92 -4.06
N GLU A 41 5.87 -1.60 -3.28
CA GLU A 41 7.23 -1.47 -3.80
C GLU A 41 7.71 -2.80 -4.39
N GLN A 42 7.51 -3.91 -3.69
CA GLN A 42 7.89 -5.24 -4.17
C GLN A 42 7.14 -5.61 -5.47
N ALA A 43 5.85 -5.30 -5.55
CA ALA A 43 5.07 -5.53 -6.77
C ALA A 43 5.61 -4.69 -7.93
N ARG A 44 5.87 -3.39 -7.71
CA ARG A 44 6.42 -2.49 -8.73
C ARG A 44 7.82 -2.88 -9.18
N ARG A 45 8.70 -3.32 -8.28
CA ARG A 45 10.02 -3.86 -8.65
C ARG A 45 9.90 -5.10 -9.51
N LYS A 46 9.03 -6.04 -9.14
CA LYS A 46 8.78 -7.24 -9.93
C LYS A 46 8.21 -6.91 -11.32
N GLU A 47 7.37 -5.89 -11.43
CA GLU A 47 6.90 -5.39 -12.73
C GLU A 47 8.04 -4.79 -13.55
N ALA A 48 8.87 -3.95 -12.94
CA ALA A 48 10.00 -3.31 -13.60
C ALA A 48 11.10 -4.32 -14.00
N GLU A 49 11.31 -5.38 -13.22
CA GLU A 49 12.24 -6.48 -13.56
C GLU A 49 11.66 -7.45 -14.60
N SER A 50 10.34 -7.47 -14.79
CA SER A 50 9.66 -8.33 -15.77
C SER A 50 9.30 -7.61 -17.08
N ALA A 51 9.61 -6.32 -17.19
CA ALA A 51 9.39 -5.47 -18.36
C ALA A 51 10.69 -5.28 -19.16
#